data_AF-X1R4X2-F1
#
_entry.id   AF-X1R4X2-F1
#
_cell.length_a   1.000
_cell.length_b   1.000
_cell.length_c   1.000
_cell.angle_alpha   90.00
_cell.angle_beta   90.00
_cell.angle_gamma   90.00
#
_symmetry.space_group_name_H-M   'P 1'
#
loop_
_entity.id
_entity.type
_entity.pdbx_description
1 polymer ?
#
loop_
_entity_poly.entity_id
_entity_poly.type
_entity_poly.pdbx_seq_one_letter_code
_entity_poly.pdbx_strand_id
1 'polypeptide(L)'
;QLRRGDVTYHGFDIGTTCYARWRPARDGWTYQRKRWTEPGALVEYLDGLVRGKTTLYVLGSNPTFDLWVLDAFRLLYDYGWRLAFFYDKGLTFILKARKEKATVVILAIQNYYPVSVKAIGKMVGLPKIEVDVLTVKGEKRWLYCERDTEILRLAFERWLAFIGQHDMGGFALTRTGQAMRAYRHRYMTDRILVHESAKAVEWERAAYFGGRTECFSIGKFTDGPFVIADVHSMYPYIMHKSRFPCELVNVGQSPDPDMLAWWMKVYSIVCHALVEKYGLDWNYPDEVAHYADMTGFGAFWSEK
;
A
#
# COMPACT_ATOMS: atom_id res chain seq x y z
N GLN A 1 -11.67 -29.87 2.16
CA GLN A 1 -12.46 -29.17 3.20
C GLN A 1 -13.28 -30.21 3.95
N LEU A 2 -13.37 -30.10 5.28
CA LEU A 2 -14.20 -30.96 6.13
C LEU A 2 -15.15 -30.07 6.93
N ARG A 3 -16.46 -30.35 6.94
CA ARG A 3 -17.42 -29.60 7.74
C ARG A 3 -17.81 -30.41 8.97
N ARG A 4 -17.71 -29.82 10.17
CA ARG A 4 -18.22 -30.41 11.43
C ARG A 4 -19.12 -29.37 12.10
N GLY A 5 -20.44 -29.58 12.01
CA GLY A 5 -21.44 -28.58 12.42
C GLY A 5 -21.29 -27.28 11.60
N ASP A 6 -21.16 -26.16 12.30
CA ASP A 6 -20.97 -24.84 11.68
C ASP A 6 -19.51 -24.50 11.38
N VAL A 7 -18.57 -25.39 11.72
CA VAL A 7 -17.14 -25.17 11.51
C VAL A 7 -16.68 -25.84 10.23
N THR A 8 -16.06 -25.05 9.34
CA THR A 8 -15.37 -25.55 8.14
C THR A 8 -13.88 -25.63 8.39
N TYR A 9 -13.33 -26.83 8.25
CA TYR A 9 -11.91 -27.11 8.35
C TYR A 9 -11.29 -27.12 6.95
N HIS A 10 -10.20 -26.38 6.82
CA HIS A 10 -9.37 -26.34 5.63
C HIS A 10 -8.07 -27.08 5.91
N GLY A 11 -7.68 -27.96 4.99
CA GLY A 11 -6.40 -28.65 5.02
C GLY A 11 -5.64 -28.35 3.73
N PHE A 12 -4.32 -28.44 3.79
CA PHE A 12 -3.49 -28.43 2.59
C PHE A 12 -3.80 -29.67 1.75
N ASP A 13 -3.75 -29.50 0.44
CA ASP A 13 -4.06 -30.57 -0.50
C ASP A 13 -2.95 -30.68 -1.54
N ILE A 14 -2.74 -29.59 -2.29
CA ILE A 14 -1.59 -29.43 -3.16
C ILE A 14 -1.08 -28.00 -3.11
N GLY A 15 0.19 -27.80 -3.47
CA GLY A 15 0.79 -26.49 -3.63
C GLY A 15 1.83 -26.50 -4.75
N THR A 16 2.08 -25.33 -5.34
CA THR A 16 3.13 -25.16 -6.34
C THR A 16 3.96 -23.95 -6.00
N THR A 17 5.25 -24.00 -6.32
CA THR A 17 6.17 -22.87 -6.11
C THR A 17 6.99 -22.65 -7.35
N CYS A 18 7.32 -21.39 -7.65
CA CYS A 18 8.32 -21.03 -8.63
C CYS A 18 9.36 -20.13 -7.97
N TYR A 19 10.54 -20.67 -7.68
CA TYR A 19 11.66 -19.89 -7.18
C TYR A 19 12.34 -19.17 -8.34
N ALA A 20 12.35 -17.84 -8.29
CA ALA A 20 12.98 -16.98 -9.29
C ALA A 20 14.23 -16.30 -8.70
N ARG A 21 15.33 -16.31 -9.47
CA ARG A 21 16.56 -15.60 -9.11
C ARG A 21 17.13 -14.86 -10.31
N TRP A 22 17.28 -13.54 -10.17
CA TRP A 22 17.99 -12.72 -11.14
C TRP A 22 19.49 -13.06 -11.15
N ARG A 23 20.06 -13.20 -12.35
CA ARG A 23 21.47 -13.50 -12.58
C ARG A 23 22.06 -12.37 -13.42
N PRO A 24 22.75 -11.38 -12.82
CA PRO A 24 23.35 -10.28 -13.56
C PRO A 24 24.27 -10.73 -14.70
N ALA A 25 25.05 -11.79 -14.47
CA ALA A 25 25.96 -12.36 -15.48
C ALA A 25 25.25 -12.97 -16.71
N ARG A 26 23.93 -13.21 -16.64
CA ARG A 26 23.12 -13.73 -17.75
C ARG A 26 22.06 -12.74 -18.21
N ASP A 27 22.07 -11.54 -17.63
CA ASP A 27 21.04 -10.51 -17.78
C ASP A 27 19.61 -11.10 -17.77
N GLY A 28 19.33 -11.98 -16.80
CA GLY A 28 18.11 -12.77 -16.86
C GLY A 28 17.75 -13.49 -15.58
N TRP A 29 16.48 -13.93 -15.54
CA TRP A 29 15.93 -14.75 -14.47
C TRP A 29 16.26 -16.23 -14.67
N THR A 30 16.47 -16.92 -13.56
CA THR A 30 16.51 -18.38 -13.48
C THR A 30 15.35 -18.87 -12.63
N TYR A 31 14.74 -19.99 -13.03
CA TYR A 31 13.52 -20.51 -12.41
C TYR A 31 13.70 -21.94 -11.92
N GLN A 32 13.12 -22.25 -10.77
CA GLN A 32 12.95 -23.62 -10.26
C GLN A 32 11.50 -23.82 -9.84
N ARG A 33 10.77 -24.67 -10.57
CA ARG A 33 9.37 -25.01 -10.30
C ARG A 33 9.29 -26.32 -9.52
N LYS A 34 8.40 -26.38 -8.53
CA LYS A 34 8.15 -27.57 -7.72
C LYS A 34 6.66 -27.73 -7.40
N ARG A 35 6.24 -28.99 -7.26
CA ARG A 35 4.91 -29.42 -6.81
C ARG A 35 5.04 -29.97 -5.39
N TRP A 36 4.01 -29.77 -4.57
CA TRP A 36 3.98 -30.12 -3.15
C TRP A 36 2.68 -30.80 -2.80
N THR A 37 2.76 -31.97 -2.17
CA THR A 37 1.62 -32.65 -1.53
C THR A 37 1.74 -32.63 -0.01
N GLU A 38 2.95 -32.38 0.51
CA GLU A 38 3.25 -32.32 1.94
C GLU A 38 3.52 -30.88 2.39
N PRO A 39 2.77 -30.34 3.37
CA PRO A 39 2.96 -29.00 3.91
C PRO A 39 4.37 -28.74 4.43
N GLY A 40 4.88 -29.67 5.25
CA GLY A 40 6.18 -29.55 5.90
C GLY A 40 7.32 -29.45 4.90
N ALA A 41 7.27 -30.24 3.82
CA ALA A 41 8.28 -30.24 2.77
C ALA A 41 8.34 -28.89 2.03
N LEU A 42 7.20 -28.21 1.85
CA LEU A 42 7.18 -26.87 1.25
C LEU A 42 7.87 -25.86 2.16
N VAL A 43 7.55 -25.85 3.46
CA VAL A 43 8.15 -24.91 4.42
C VAL A 43 9.64 -25.18 4.60
N GLU A 44 10.06 -26.45 4.67
CA GLU A 44 11.47 -26.87 4.69
C GLU A 44 12.21 -26.38 3.44
N TYR A 45 11.59 -26.50 2.27
CA TYR A 45 12.17 -25.97 1.03
C TYR A 45 12.32 -24.44 1.07
N LEU A 46 11.35 -23.71 1.61
CA LEU A 46 11.49 -22.25 1.79
C LEU A 46 12.66 -21.91 2.71
N ASP A 47 12.83 -22.65 3.81
CA ASP A 47 13.97 -22.48 4.72
C ASP A 47 15.31 -22.70 4.00
N GLY A 48 15.40 -23.78 3.21
CA GLY A 48 16.60 -24.14 2.46
C GLY A 48 16.97 -23.18 1.32
N LEU A 49 16.04 -22.34 0.85
CA LEU A 49 16.33 -21.30 -0.16
C LEU A 49 17.03 -20.07 0.40
N VAL A 50 16.95 -19.86 1.72
CA VAL A 50 17.42 -18.66 2.38
C VAL A 50 18.95 -18.62 2.40
N ARG A 51 19.52 -17.43 2.21
CA ARG A 51 20.96 -17.20 2.31
C ARG A 51 21.24 -16.08 3.31
N GLY A 52 22.33 -16.22 4.06
CA GLY A 52 22.78 -15.18 4.98
C GLY A 52 22.98 -13.84 4.28
N LYS A 53 22.67 -12.74 4.99
CA LYS A 53 22.74 -11.36 4.49
C LYS A 53 21.86 -11.06 3.26
N THR A 54 20.86 -11.91 3.00
CA THR A 54 19.88 -11.67 1.93
C THR A 54 18.46 -11.72 2.48
N THR A 55 17.53 -11.15 1.71
CA THR A 55 16.10 -11.26 1.97
C THR A 55 15.48 -12.20 0.94
N LEU A 56 14.82 -13.27 1.39
CA LEU A 56 13.94 -14.07 0.55
C LEU A 56 12.55 -13.44 0.54
N TYR A 57 12.08 -13.04 -0.64
CA TYR A 57 10.70 -12.57 -0.82
C TYR A 57 9.83 -13.73 -1.28
N VAL A 58 8.73 -13.98 -0.56
CA VAL A 58 7.73 -15.00 -0.88
C VAL A 58 6.43 -14.28 -1.22
N LEU A 59 5.93 -14.48 -2.43
CA LEU A 59 4.74 -13.80 -2.93
C LEU A 59 3.61 -14.82 -3.04
N GLY A 60 2.46 -14.49 -2.46
CA GLY A 60 1.23 -15.28 -2.56
C GLY A 60 0.04 -14.39 -2.88
N SER A 61 -1.09 -14.99 -3.23
CA SER A 61 -2.36 -14.27 -3.36
C SER A 61 -3.20 -14.57 -2.13
N ASN A 62 -3.44 -13.57 -1.28
CA ASN A 62 -4.01 -13.79 0.06
C ASN A 62 -3.22 -14.83 0.89
N PRO A 63 -1.90 -14.64 1.07
CA PRO A 63 -0.99 -15.64 1.63
C PRO A 63 -1.34 -16.07 3.06
N THR A 64 -2.13 -15.30 3.81
CA THR A 64 -2.60 -15.69 5.15
C THR A 64 -3.27 -17.07 5.11
N PHE A 65 -4.12 -17.33 4.12
CA PHE A 65 -4.79 -18.63 3.98
C PHE A 65 -3.78 -19.75 3.76
N ASP A 66 -2.84 -19.56 2.84
CA ASP A 66 -1.78 -20.53 2.54
C ASP A 66 -0.94 -20.83 3.79
N LEU A 67 -0.56 -19.80 4.56
CA LEU A 67 0.25 -19.95 5.76
C LEU A 67 -0.45 -20.77 6.84
N TRP A 68 -1.78 -20.64 6.99
CA TRP A 68 -2.56 -21.43 7.93
C TRP A 68 -2.64 -22.89 7.53
N VAL A 69 -2.99 -23.18 6.27
CA VAL A 69 -3.13 -24.58 5.82
C VAL A 69 -1.77 -25.30 5.77
N LEU A 70 -0.69 -24.55 5.62
CA LEU A 70 0.68 -25.08 5.67
C LEU A 70 1.21 -25.29 7.09
N ASP A 71 0.51 -24.81 8.12
CA ASP A 71 1.04 -24.70 9.49
C ASP A 71 2.39 -23.93 9.51
N ALA A 72 2.54 -22.97 8.59
CA ALA A 72 3.81 -22.31 8.32
C ALA A 72 4.29 -21.47 9.51
N PHE A 73 3.38 -20.90 10.30
CA PHE A 73 3.73 -20.12 11.48
C PHE A 73 4.49 -20.95 12.52
N ARG A 74 3.95 -22.13 12.86
CA ARG A 74 4.59 -23.04 13.81
C ARG A 74 5.89 -23.60 13.22
N LEU A 75 5.85 -24.11 11.99
CA LEU A 75 7.04 -24.71 11.35
C LEU A 75 8.19 -23.72 11.21
N LEU A 76 7.92 -22.48 10.79
CA LEU A 76 8.96 -21.45 10.73
C LEU A 76 9.50 -21.12 12.13
N TYR A 77 8.65 -21.07 13.15
CA TYR A 77 9.08 -20.87 14.54
C TYR A 77 10.02 -21.99 15.01
N ASP A 78 9.66 -23.24 14.72
CA ASP A 78 10.45 -24.44 15.04
C ASP A 78 11.80 -24.44 14.30
N TYR A 79 11.84 -23.94 13.07
CA TYR A 79 13.09 -23.70 12.32
C TYR A 79 13.89 -22.47 12.79
N GLY A 80 13.49 -21.81 13.88
CA GLY A 80 14.22 -20.72 14.52
C GLY A 80 13.92 -19.32 13.96
N TRP A 81 12.90 -19.17 13.09
CA TRP A 81 12.47 -17.86 12.64
C TRP A 81 11.71 -17.11 13.74
N ARG A 82 11.92 -15.80 13.81
CA ARG A 82 11.22 -14.92 14.73
C ARG A 82 10.53 -13.79 13.99
N LEU A 83 9.29 -13.51 14.36
CA LEU A 83 8.49 -12.44 13.79
C LEU A 83 9.13 -11.09 14.10
N ALA A 84 9.33 -10.28 13.08
CA ALA A 84 9.90 -8.93 13.20
C ALA A 84 8.89 -7.83 12.79
N PHE A 85 7.93 -8.16 11.93
CA PHE A 85 6.84 -7.26 11.55
C PHE A 85 5.67 -8.09 11.01
N PHE A 86 4.45 -7.66 11.32
CA PHE A 86 3.23 -8.29 10.83
C PHE A 86 2.18 -7.22 10.53
N TYR A 87 1.56 -7.32 9.37
CA TYR A 87 0.42 -6.51 8.98
C TYR A 87 -0.51 -7.35 8.10
N ASP A 88 -1.78 -7.43 8.50
CA ASP A 88 -2.83 -8.13 7.77
C ASP A 88 -4.12 -7.31 7.85
N LYS A 89 -4.49 -6.65 6.74
CA LYS A 89 -5.74 -5.88 6.65
C LYS A 89 -6.22 -5.78 5.21
N GLY A 90 -7.44 -6.24 4.96
CA GLY A 90 -8.07 -6.21 3.65
C GLY A 90 -7.25 -7.03 2.64
N LEU A 91 -6.83 -6.40 1.55
CA LEU A 91 -5.99 -7.04 0.53
C LEU A 91 -4.48 -6.88 0.79
N THR A 92 -4.08 -6.23 1.88
CA THR A 92 -2.66 -5.98 2.17
C THR A 92 -2.17 -6.97 3.22
N PHE A 93 -1.12 -7.72 2.87
CA PHE A 93 -0.44 -8.63 3.78
C PHE A 93 1.07 -8.44 3.73
N ILE A 94 1.69 -8.34 4.90
CA ILE A 94 3.13 -8.27 5.08
C ILE A 94 3.50 -9.07 6.33
N LEU A 95 4.30 -10.11 6.16
CA LEU A 95 4.97 -10.79 7.26
C LEU A 95 6.47 -10.71 7.04
N LYS A 96 7.19 -10.23 8.05
CA LYS A 96 8.65 -10.22 8.06
C LYS A 96 9.14 -11.07 9.21
N ALA A 97 9.95 -12.07 8.91
CA ALA A 97 10.61 -12.91 9.88
C ALA A 97 12.14 -12.83 9.72
N ARG A 98 12.85 -13.00 10.83
CA ARG A 98 14.32 -13.01 10.87
C ARG A 98 14.83 -14.30 11.52
N LYS A 99 15.94 -14.80 10.97
CA LYS A 99 16.73 -15.90 11.53
C LYS A 99 18.20 -15.51 11.35
N GLU A 100 18.90 -15.24 12.45
CA GLU A 100 20.27 -14.72 12.44
C GLU A 100 20.46 -13.53 11.46
N LYS A 101 21.33 -13.67 10.46
CA LYS A 101 21.62 -12.68 9.41
C LYS A 101 20.71 -12.80 8.18
N ALA A 102 19.67 -13.61 8.23
CA ALA A 102 18.74 -13.83 7.13
C ALA A 102 17.35 -13.23 7.42
N THR A 103 16.65 -12.86 6.37
CA THR A 103 15.28 -12.32 6.44
C THR A 103 14.39 -13.02 5.43
N VAL A 104 13.17 -13.36 5.85
CA VAL A 104 12.08 -13.77 4.96
C VAL A 104 11.01 -12.70 5.03
N VAL A 105 10.50 -12.29 3.86
CA VAL A 105 9.37 -11.37 3.75
C VAL A 105 8.31 -12.02 2.89
N ILE A 106 7.15 -12.28 3.48
CA ILE A 106 5.98 -12.84 2.81
C ILE A 106 5.02 -11.70 2.50
N LEU A 107 4.60 -11.57 1.25
CA LEU A 107 3.77 -10.49 0.74
C LEU A 107 2.56 -11.03 -0.02
N ALA A 108 1.42 -10.37 0.14
CA ALA A 108 0.36 -10.49 -0.85
C ALA A 108 0.78 -9.77 -2.14
N ILE A 109 0.59 -10.43 -3.29
CA ILE A 109 0.71 -9.77 -4.60
C ILE A 109 -0.28 -8.59 -4.73
N GLN A 110 -1.37 -8.64 -3.95
CA GLN A 110 -2.36 -7.57 -3.87
C GLN A 110 -1.85 -6.28 -3.23
N ASN A 111 -0.69 -6.29 -2.55
CA ASN A 111 0.00 -5.07 -2.14
C ASN A 111 0.35 -4.17 -3.34
N TYR A 112 0.40 -4.74 -4.55
CA TYR A 112 0.70 -4.05 -5.81
C TYR A 112 -0.47 -4.08 -6.79
N TYR A 113 -1.16 -5.21 -6.86
CA TYR A 113 -2.29 -5.44 -7.77
C TYR A 113 -3.57 -5.77 -6.97
N PRO A 114 -4.36 -4.76 -6.54
CA PRO A 114 -5.50 -4.94 -5.64
C PRO A 114 -6.74 -5.53 -6.36
N VAL A 115 -6.53 -6.63 -7.09
CA VAL A 115 -7.53 -7.33 -7.90
C VAL A 115 -7.29 -8.85 -7.79
N SER A 116 -8.24 -9.64 -8.29
CA SER A 116 -8.15 -11.10 -8.26
C SER A 116 -7.03 -11.64 -9.16
N VAL A 117 -6.52 -12.85 -8.86
CA VAL A 117 -5.53 -13.54 -9.72
C VAL A 117 -6.03 -13.69 -11.17
N LYS A 118 -7.34 -13.87 -11.37
CA LYS A 118 -7.96 -13.90 -12.71
C LYS A 118 -7.75 -12.58 -13.46
N ALA A 119 -7.97 -11.45 -12.79
CA ALA A 119 -7.76 -10.12 -13.37
C ALA A 119 -6.28 -9.87 -13.65
N ILE A 120 -5.38 -10.23 -12.72
CA ILE A 120 -3.93 -10.16 -12.93
C ILE A 120 -3.52 -11.00 -14.15
N GLY A 121 -4.03 -12.22 -14.28
CA GLY A 121 -3.80 -13.10 -15.43
C GLY A 121 -4.14 -12.43 -16.75
N LYS A 122 -5.30 -11.77 -16.84
CA LYS A 122 -5.67 -10.97 -18.02
C LYS A 122 -4.69 -9.82 -18.27
N MET A 123 -4.29 -9.08 -17.24
CA MET A 123 -3.34 -7.96 -17.34
C MET A 123 -1.95 -8.42 -17.83
N VAL A 124 -1.50 -9.60 -17.42
CA VAL A 124 -0.19 -10.14 -17.82
C VAL A 124 -0.22 -10.95 -19.11
N GLY A 125 -1.39 -11.09 -19.76
CA GLY A 125 -1.54 -11.89 -20.98
C GLY A 125 -1.49 -13.39 -20.73
N LEU A 126 -1.69 -13.84 -19.48
CA LEU A 126 -1.75 -15.25 -19.11
C LEU A 126 -3.06 -15.53 -18.35
N PRO A 127 -4.17 -15.76 -19.06
CA PRO A 127 -5.47 -15.99 -18.42
C PRO A 127 -5.42 -17.18 -17.45
N LYS A 128 -6.12 -17.02 -16.33
CA LYS A 128 -6.33 -18.09 -15.35
C LYS A 128 -7.18 -19.21 -15.97
N ILE A 129 -6.84 -20.46 -15.67
CA ILE A 129 -7.62 -21.61 -16.13
C ILE A 129 -8.91 -21.69 -15.29
N GLU A 130 -10.05 -21.84 -15.96
CA GLU A 130 -11.34 -22.02 -15.28
C GLU A 130 -11.55 -23.51 -14.96
N VAL A 131 -11.69 -23.80 -13.67
CA VAL A 131 -12.02 -25.14 -13.14
C VAL A 131 -12.90 -24.98 -11.91
N ASP A 132 -13.72 -25.99 -11.64
CA ASP A 132 -14.29 -26.17 -10.31
C ASP A 132 -13.21 -26.78 -9.40
N VAL A 133 -12.72 -25.96 -8.47
CA VAL A 133 -11.61 -26.31 -7.57
C VAL A 133 -11.95 -27.44 -6.60
N LEU A 134 -13.23 -27.73 -6.37
CA LEU A 134 -13.68 -28.79 -5.47
C LEU A 134 -13.71 -30.16 -6.15
N THR A 135 -13.87 -30.19 -7.48
CA THR A 135 -14.09 -31.43 -8.23
C THR A 135 -12.95 -31.77 -9.19
N VAL A 136 -12.12 -30.79 -9.57
CA VAL A 136 -10.98 -31.01 -10.46
C VAL A 136 -9.93 -31.93 -9.82
N LYS A 137 -9.46 -32.93 -10.58
CA LYS A 137 -8.50 -33.94 -10.11
C LYS A 137 -7.34 -34.12 -11.11
N GLY A 138 -6.33 -34.86 -10.66
CA GLY A 138 -5.20 -35.28 -11.49
C GLY A 138 -4.40 -34.11 -12.07
N GLU A 139 -3.88 -34.30 -13.27
CA GLU A 139 -2.96 -33.34 -13.89
C GLU A 139 -3.62 -31.98 -14.17
N LYS A 140 -4.92 -31.94 -14.52
CA LYS A 140 -5.65 -30.68 -14.74
C LYS A 140 -5.64 -29.78 -13.50
N ARG A 141 -5.68 -30.37 -12.31
CA ARG A 141 -5.60 -29.65 -11.04
C ARG A 141 -4.21 -29.05 -10.82
N TRP A 142 -3.16 -29.80 -11.14
CA TRP A 142 -1.79 -29.31 -11.09
C TRP A 142 -1.58 -28.14 -12.05
N LEU A 143 -2.00 -28.26 -13.32
CA LEU A 143 -1.91 -27.17 -14.29
C LEU A 143 -2.63 -25.91 -13.80
N TYR A 144 -3.79 -26.05 -13.16
CA TYR A 144 -4.50 -24.91 -12.56
C TYR A 144 -3.66 -24.22 -11.48
N CYS A 145 -3.09 -24.97 -10.54
CA CYS A 145 -2.28 -24.42 -9.46
C CYS A 145 -0.98 -23.79 -9.99
N GLU A 146 -0.32 -24.45 -10.95
CA GLU A 146 0.89 -23.92 -11.60
C GLU A 146 0.61 -22.64 -12.38
N ARG A 147 -0.55 -22.56 -13.05
CA ARG A 147 -1.00 -21.36 -13.76
C ARG A 147 -1.12 -20.17 -12.82
N ASP A 148 -1.75 -20.35 -11.66
CA ASP A 148 -1.87 -19.28 -10.67
C ASP A 148 -0.49 -18.80 -10.21
N THR A 149 0.41 -19.72 -9.87
CA THR A 149 1.80 -19.39 -9.49
C THR A 149 2.55 -18.66 -10.60
N GLU A 150 2.38 -19.06 -11.85
CA GLU A 150 3.02 -18.41 -13.00
C GLU A 150 2.48 -17.00 -13.26
N ILE A 151 1.17 -16.79 -13.08
CA ILE A 151 0.55 -15.45 -13.17
C ILE A 151 1.19 -14.52 -12.13
N LEU A 152 1.31 -14.98 -10.87
CA LEU A 152 1.89 -14.15 -9.80
C LEU A 152 3.35 -13.81 -10.09
N ARG A 153 4.14 -14.79 -10.55
CA ARG A 153 5.53 -14.59 -10.95
C ARG A 153 5.65 -13.52 -12.04
N LEU A 154 4.91 -13.68 -13.15
CA LEU A 154 4.95 -12.74 -14.27
C LEU A 154 4.52 -11.32 -13.85
N ALA A 155 3.49 -11.21 -13.03
CA ALA A 155 3.05 -9.92 -12.51
C ALA A 155 4.13 -9.25 -11.66
N PHE A 156 4.77 -10.00 -10.78
CA PHE A 156 5.82 -9.44 -9.91
C PHE A 156 7.11 -9.10 -10.67
N GLU A 157 7.50 -9.92 -11.65
CA GLU A 157 8.63 -9.60 -12.55
C GLU A 157 8.37 -8.30 -13.33
N ARG A 158 7.15 -8.12 -13.87
CA ARG A 158 6.76 -6.86 -14.54
C ARG A 158 6.79 -5.68 -13.58
N TRP A 159 6.39 -5.86 -12.33
CA TRP A 159 6.48 -4.82 -11.30
C TRP A 159 7.94 -4.41 -11.02
N LEU A 160 8.84 -5.39 -10.87
CA LEU A 160 10.28 -5.11 -10.67
C LEU A 160 10.91 -4.45 -11.90
N ALA A 161 10.55 -4.91 -13.10
CA ALA A 161 11.00 -4.30 -14.34
C ALA A 161 10.53 -2.84 -14.46
N PHE A 162 9.27 -2.57 -14.13
CA PHE A 162 8.71 -1.21 -14.09
C PHE A 162 9.48 -0.29 -13.13
N ILE A 163 9.83 -0.77 -11.94
CA ILE A 163 10.66 -0.01 -10.99
C ILE A 163 12.01 0.37 -11.61
N GLY A 164 12.69 -0.59 -12.24
CA GLY A 164 14.00 -0.35 -12.86
C GLY A 164 13.92 0.56 -14.09
N GLN A 165 12.96 0.32 -14.99
CA GLN A 165 12.78 1.07 -16.24
C GLN A 165 12.45 2.55 -16.00
N HIS A 166 11.77 2.87 -14.91
CA HIS A 166 11.38 4.23 -14.56
C HIS A 166 12.23 4.84 -13.42
N ASP A 167 13.37 4.22 -13.08
CA ASP A 167 14.29 4.66 -12.04
C ASP A 167 13.58 5.01 -10.72
N MET A 168 12.70 4.12 -10.23
CA MET A 168 11.86 4.42 -9.05
C MET A 168 12.58 4.21 -7.70
N GLY A 169 13.91 4.18 -7.71
CA GLY A 169 14.74 3.74 -6.60
C GLY A 169 14.58 2.23 -6.31
N GLY A 170 14.82 1.82 -5.05
CA GLY A 170 14.71 0.41 -4.64
C GLY A 170 13.28 -0.12 -4.48
N PHE A 171 13.13 -1.44 -4.41
CA PHE A 171 11.84 -2.12 -4.20
C PHE A 171 11.26 -1.91 -2.79
N ALA A 172 9.99 -1.48 -2.70
CA ALA A 172 9.23 -1.28 -1.47
C ALA A 172 8.11 -2.33 -1.31
N LEU A 173 7.70 -2.60 -0.06
CA LEU A 173 6.76 -3.68 0.29
C LEU A 173 5.29 -3.41 -0.08
N THR A 174 4.97 -2.16 -0.43
CA THR A 174 3.64 -1.72 -0.84
C THR A 174 3.73 -0.76 -2.01
N ARG A 175 2.68 -0.66 -2.81
CA ARG A 175 2.58 0.33 -3.89
C ARG A 175 2.73 1.77 -3.40
N THR A 176 2.14 2.12 -2.25
CA THR A 176 2.27 3.46 -1.65
C THR A 176 3.69 3.72 -1.16
N GLY A 177 4.33 2.72 -0.54
CA GLY A 177 5.73 2.79 -0.15
C GLY A 177 6.66 2.92 -1.37
N GLN A 178 6.32 2.28 -2.49
CA GLN A 178 7.07 2.42 -3.74
C GLN A 178 6.93 3.83 -4.29
N ALA A 179 5.72 4.39 -4.30
CA ALA A 179 5.47 5.77 -4.74
C ALA A 179 6.28 6.78 -3.89
N MET A 180 6.24 6.67 -2.56
CA MET A 180 7.03 7.54 -1.68
C MET A 180 8.54 7.35 -1.85
N ARG A 181 9.01 6.14 -2.16
CA ARG A 181 10.42 5.93 -2.45
C ARG A 181 10.83 6.54 -3.79
N ALA A 182 10.01 6.40 -4.83
CA ALA A 182 10.25 7.03 -6.12
C ALA A 182 10.28 8.56 -6.00
N TYR A 183 9.35 9.14 -5.23
CA TYR A 183 9.34 10.56 -4.91
C TYR A 183 10.65 11.01 -4.24
N ARG A 184 11.08 10.34 -3.17
CA ARG A 184 12.33 10.67 -2.47
C ARG A 184 13.58 10.50 -3.33
N HIS A 185 13.60 9.50 -4.21
CA HIS A 185 14.74 9.21 -5.07
C HIS A 185 14.89 10.24 -6.20
N ARG A 186 13.77 10.67 -6.81
CA ARG A 186 13.80 11.45 -8.05
C ARG A 186 13.39 12.91 -7.91
N TYR A 187 12.51 13.23 -6.97
CA TYR A 187 11.69 14.45 -7.02
C TYR A 187 11.71 15.27 -5.73
N MET A 188 12.20 14.72 -4.62
CA MET A 188 12.25 15.42 -3.34
C MET A 188 13.43 16.38 -3.30
N THR A 189 13.17 17.64 -3.63
CA THR A 189 14.13 18.76 -3.56
C THR A 189 14.28 19.29 -2.13
N ASP A 190 13.17 19.31 -1.39
CA ASP A 190 13.08 19.88 -0.04
C ASP A 190 12.89 18.79 1.00
N ARG A 191 13.44 19.00 2.20
CA ARG A 191 13.26 18.08 3.31
C ARG A 191 11.85 18.24 3.89
N ILE A 192 11.11 17.15 3.97
CA ILE A 192 9.85 17.06 4.73
C ILE A 192 10.22 16.60 6.13
N LEU A 193 10.09 17.48 7.10
CA LEU A 193 10.40 17.26 8.50
C LEU A 193 9.16 16.78 9.25
N VAL A 194 9.38 15.99 10.30
CA VAL A 194 8.34 15.51 11.21
C VAL A 194 8.69 16.04 12.60
N HIS A 195 7.71 16.67 13.26
CA HIS A 195 7.87 17.15 14.63
C HIS A 195 7.14 16.23 15.62
N GLU A 196 7.44 16.42 16.91
CA GLU A 196 6.87 15.64 18.00
C GLU A 196 5.82 16.40 18.84
N SER A 197 5.49 17.64 18.48
CA SER A 197 4.43 18.42 19.14
C SER A 197 3.07 17.71 19.02
N ALA A 198 2.64 17.05 20.11
CA ALA A 198 1.39 16.31 20.15
C ALA A 198 0.17 17.21 19.85
N LYS A 199 0.21 18.46 20.34
CA LYS A 199 -0.85 19.44 20.12
C LYS A 199 -0.98 19.83 18.65
N ALA A 200 0.15 20.11 17.98
CA ALA A 200 0.14 20.42 16.55
C ALA A 200 -0.35 19.21 15.73
N VAL A 201 0.09 18.00 16.07
CA VAL A 201 -0.39 16.77 15.39
C VAL A 201 -1.89 16.56 15.55
N GLU A 202 -2.46 16.87 16.72
CA GLU A 202 -3.92 16.81 16.94
C GLU A 202 -4.65 17.78 16.01
N TRP A 203 -4.18 19.02 15.92
CA TRP A 203 -4.76 20.05 15.07
C TRP A 203 -4.61 19.76 13.58
N GLU A 204 -3.43 19.32 13.14
CA GLU A 204 -3.19 18.85 11.77
C GLU A 204 -4.15 17.71 11.37
N ARG A 205 -4.41 16.77 12.29
CA ARG A 205 -5.37 15.69 12.06
C ARG A 205 -6.81 16.18 12.01
N ALA A 206 -7.17 17.15 12.84
CA ALA A 206 -8.50 17.77 12.82
C ALA A 206 -8.75 18.55 11.52
N ALA A 207 -7.71 19.16 10.95
CA ALA A 207 -7.76 19.88 9.68
C ALA A 207 -7.60 18.99 8.44
N TYR A 208 -7.39 17.68 8.60
CA TYR A 208 -7.19 16.76 7.49
C TYR A 208 -8.53 16.25 6.94
N PHE A 209 -9.01 16.91 5.88
CA PHE A 209 -10.26 16.58 5.22
C PHE A 209 -10.06 15.79 3.91
N GLY A 210 -11.09 15.01 3.55
CA GLY A 210 -11.15 14.31 2.27
C GLY A 210 -11.61 15.22 1.12
N GLY A 211 -11.95 14.61 -0.02
CA GLY A 211 -12.56 15.33 -1.13
C GLY A 211 -13.95 15.86 -0.80
N ARG A 212 -14.27 17.06 -1.32
CA ARG A 212 -15.60 17.66 -1.19
C ARG A 212 -16.63 16.82 -1.96
N THR A 213 -17.67 16.39 -1.26
CA THR A 213 -18.81 15.67 -1.84
C THR A 213 -20.09 16.36 -1.39
N GLU A 214 -20.94 16.77 -2.33
CA GLU A 214 -22.19 17.48 -2.04
C GLU A 214 -23.36 16.86 -2.80
N CYS A 215 -24.53 16.82 -2.15
CA CYS A 215 -25.78 16.44 -2.78
C CYS A 215 -26.62 17.70 -3.02
N PHE A 216 -26.68 18.16 -4.27
CA PHE A 216 -27.43 19.36 -4.63
C PHE A 216 -28.94 19.10 -4.78
N SER A 217 -29.35 17.86 -5.07
CA SER A 217 -30.76 17.48 -5.23
C SER A 217 -30.93 15.95 -5.12
N ILE A 218 -32.12 15.52 -4.69
CA ILE A 218 -32.52 14.12 -4.54
C ILE A 218 -33.75 13.86 -5.41
N GLY A 219 -33.69 12.84 -6.26
CA GLY A 219 -34.83 12.43 -7.08
C GLY A 219 -34.42 11.91 -8.46
N LYS A 220 -35.41 11.75 -9.34
CA LYS A 220 -35.19 11.40 -10.74
C LYS A 220 -35.04 12.68 -11.55
N PHE A 221 -33.89 12.86 -12.17
CA PHE A 221 -33.65 13.97 -13.08
C PHE A 221 -34.09 13.60 -14.49
N THR A 222 -35.02 14.37 -15.07
CA THR A 222 -35.59 14.11 -16.41
C THR A 222 -35.19 15.14 -17.46
N ASP A 223 -34.71 16.31 -17.03
CA ASP A 223 -34.57 17.49 -17.88
C ASP A 223 -33.10 17.67 -18.31
N GLY A 224 -32.59 16.68 -19.05
CA GLY A 224 -31.21 16.65 -19.53
C GLY A 224 -30.89 17.74 -20.59
N PRO A 225 -29.64 17.78 -21.09
CA PRO A 225 -28.61 16.75 -20.95
C PRO A 225 -27.83 16.82 -19.63
N PHE A 226 -27.47 15.65 -19.09
CA PHE A 226 -26.53 15.55 -17.96
C PHE A 226 -25.10 15.40 -18.48
N VAL A 227 -24.20 16.20 -17.93
CA VAL A 227 -22.76 16.16 -18.27
C VAL A 227 -21.98 15.86 -17.01
N ILE A 228 -21.02 14.93 -17.12
CA ILE A 228 -20.06 14.63 -16.06
C ILE A 228 -18.69 15.12 -16.54
N ALA A 229 -18.04 15.95 -15.73
CA ALA A 229 -16.68 16.41 -15.94
C ALA A 229 -15.79 15.91 -14.79
N ASP A 230 -14.54 15.58 -15.11
CA ASP A 230 -13.54 15.11 -14.15
C ASP A 230 -12.22 15.87 -14.37
N VAL A 231 -11.50 16.13 -13.27
CA VAL A 231 -10.21 16.83 -13.30
C VAL A 231 -9.10 15.79 -13.43
N HIS A 232 -8.37 15.82 -14.54
CA HIS A 232 -7.23 14.93 -14.77
C HIS A 232 -6.18 15.05 -13.66
N SER A 233 -6.07 13.99 -12.84
CA SER A 233 -5.07 13.89 -11.78
C SER A 233 -5.04 15.12 -10.85
N MET A 234 -6.20 15.51 -10.32
CA MET A 234 -6.36 16.70 -9.48
C MET A 234 -5.28 16.86 -8.40
N TYR A 235 -5.10 15.85 -7.53
CA TYR A 235 -4.09 15.94 -6.45
C TYR A 235 -2.66 16.08 -6.98
N PRO A 236 -2.17 15.22 -7.91
CA PRO A 236 -0.87 15.44 -8.55
C PRO A 236 -0.70 16.82 -9.18
N TYR A 237 -1.72 17.36 -9.84
CA TYR A 237 -1.66 18.69 -10.44
C TYR A 237 -1.47 19.78 -9.39
N ILE A 238 -2.27 19.76 -8.31
CA ILE A 238 -2.12 20.73 -7.21
C ILE A 238 -0.76 20.55 -6.52
N MET A 239 -0.33 19.31 -6.26
CA MET A 239 1.00 18.97 -5.72
C MET A 239 2.15 19.53 -6.56
N HIS A 240 2.00 19.57 -7.88
CA HIS A 240 3.00 20.10 -8.79
C HIS A 240 2.97 21.63 -8.90
N LYS A 241 1.79 22.26 -8.79
CA LYS A 241 1.62 23.71 -9.01
C LYS A 241 1.63 24.56 -7.75
N SER A 242 1.45 23.96 -6.58
CA SER A 242 1.26 24.68 -5.32
C SER A 242 2.40 24.44 -4.33
N ARG A 243 2.51 25.31 -3.33
CA ARG A 243 3.42 25.14 -2.20
C ARG A 243 2.73 24.35 -1.09
N PHE A 244 3.47 23.48 -0.42
CA PHE A 244 2.96 22.61 0.65
C PHE A 244 3.87 22.65 1.88
N PRO A 245 3.31 22.69 3.10
CA PRO A 245 4.10 22.74 4.32
C PRO A 245 5.06 21.55 4.40
N CYS A 246 6.32 21.83 4.72
CA CYS A 246 7.38 20.84 4.85
C CYS A 246 7.97 20.75 6.27
N GLU A 247 7.67 21.71 7.14
CA GLU A 247 8.11 21.74 8.53
C GLU A 247 7.13 22.52 9.41
N LEU A 248 7.15 22.25 10.71
CA LEU A 248 6.46 23.07 11.70
C LEU A 248 7.39 24.19 12.15
N VAL A 249 6.96 25.44 11.95
CA VAL A 249 7.75 26.62 12.31
C VAL A 249 7.42 27.13 13.71
N ASN A 250 6.14 27.14 14.11
CA ASN A 250 5.76 27.69 15.41
C ASN A 250 4.42 27.11 15.90
N VAL A 251 4.21 27.13 17.21
CA VAL A 251 2.91 26.81 17.82
C VAL A 251 2.59 27.94 18.78
N GLY A 252 1.44 28.57 18.60
CA GLY A 252 1.05 29.77 19.33
C GLY A 252 -0.32 29.66 20.00
N GLN A 253 -0.69 30.71 20.72
CA GLN A 253 -2.04 30.93 21.21
C GLN A 253 -2.41 32.39 21.03
N SER A 254 -3.68 32.63 20.74
CA SER A 254 -4.27 33.98 20.64
C SER A 254 -3.42 34.98 19.85
N PRO A 255 -3.06 34.65 18.60
CA PRO A 255 -2.31 35.60 17.80
C PRO A 255 -3.16 36.82 17.49
N ASP A 256 -2.50 37.97 17.43
CA ASP A 256 -3.14 39.20 16.95
C ASP A 256 -3.71 38.97 15.53
N PRO A 257 -4.96 39.37 15.24
CA PRO A 257 -5.58 39.14 13.93
C PRO A 257 -4.81 39.73 12.75
N ASP A 258 -4.15 40.88 12.91
CA ASP A 258 -3.36 41.48 11.83
C ASP A 258 -2.07 40.69 11.59
N MET A 259 -1.45 40.19 12.66
CA MET A 259 -0.34 39.23 12.53
C MET A 259 -0.78 37.94 11.86
N LEU A 260 -1.95 37.40 12.20
CA LEU A 260 -2.51 36.19 11.57
C LEU A 260 -2.73 36.41 10.07
N ALA A 261 -3.33 37.54 9.69
CA ALA A 261 -3.55 37.90 8.30
C ALA A 261 -2.23 38.06 7.52
N TRP A 262 -1.17 38.56 8.17
CA TRP A 262 0.16 38.60 7.57
C TRP A 262 0.75 37.19 7.40
N TRP A 263 0.67 36.35 8.43
CA TRP A 263 1.19 34.98 8.39
C TRP A 263 0.51 34.14 7.31
N MET A 264 -0.80 34.26 7.08
CA MET A 264 -1.51 33.51 6.04
C MET A 264 -0.99 33.79 4.61
N LYS A 265 -0.27 34.89 4.40
CA LYS A 265 0.35 35.21 3.10
C LYS A 265 1.64 34.43 2.85
N VAL A 266 2.28 33.94 3.91
CA VAL A 266 3.63 33.35 3.87
C VAL A 266 3.63 31.89 4.37
N TYR A 267 2.68 31.54 5.23
CA TYR A 267 2.60 30.29 5.96
C TYR A 267 1.29 29.56 5.71
N SER A 268 1.32 28.24 5.85
CA SER A 268 0.10 27.45 6.01
C SER A 268 -0.33 27.53 7.48
N ILE A 269 -1.62 27.70 7.75
CA ILE A 269 -2.10 27.91 9.12
C ILE A 269 -3.26 26.96 9.36
N VAL A 270 -3.18 26.24 10.48
CA VAL A 270 -4.24 25.38 10.96
C VAL A 270 -4.81 26.04 12.20
N CYS A 271 -5.96 26.69 12.10
CA CYS A 271 -6.55 27.36 13.26
C CYS A 271 -8.00 26.96 13.50
N HIS A 272 -8.34 26.83 14.77
CA HIS A 272 -9.67 27.05 15.27
C HIS A 272 -9.88 28.56 15.42
N ALA A 273 -11.00 29.06 14.93
CA ALA A 273 -11.39 30.46 15.06
C ALA A 273 -12.91 30.54 15.00
N LEU A 274 -13.51 31.49 15.72
CA LEU A 274 -14.86 31.91 15.37
C LEU A 274 -14.77 32.69 14.06
N VAL A 275 -15.56 32.25 13.09
CA VAL A 275 -15.73 32.95 11.83
C VAL A 275 -17.10 33.59 11.87
N GLU A 276 -17.14 34.93 11.84
CA GLU A 276 -18.40 35.65 11.69
C GLU A 276 -18.88 35.50 10.23
N LYS A 277 -20.02 34.84 10.05
CA LYS A 277 -20.56 34.50 8.73
C LYS A 277 -21.20 35.73 8.09
N TYR A 278 -20.43 36.55 7.39
CA TYR A 278 -20.99 37.61 6.56
C TYR A 278 -21.48 37.06 5.21
N GLY A 279 -22.80 36.90 5.07
CA GLY A 279 -23.46 36.98 3.76
C GLY A 279 -23.41 35.76 2.83
N LEU A 280 -23.34 34.53 3.36
CA LEU A 280 -23.70 33.34 2.58
C LEU A 280 -24.90 32.65 3.22
N ASP A 281 -26.08 32.92 2.65
CA ASP A 281 -27.27 32.10 2.85
C ASP A 281 -26.92 30.62 2.64
N TRP A 282 -27.67 29.76 3.33
CA TRP A 282 -27.66 28.29 3.29
C TRP A 282 -26.82 27.56 4.39
N ASN A 283 -27.56 27.13 5.42
CA ASN A 283 -27.47 25.86 6.17
C ASN A 283 -26.11 25.36 6.69
N TYR A 284 -25.54 26.00 7.73
CA TYR A 284 -24.63 25.30 8.66
C TYR A 284 -24.90 25.80 10.10
N PRO A 285 -24.99 24.90 11.10
CA PRO A 285 -25.30 25.29 12.48
C PRO A 285 -24.16 26.05 13.16
N ASP A 286 -24.55 27.04 13.95
CA ASP A 286 -23.71 27.92 14.75
C ASP A 286 -23.12 27.19 15.96
N GLU A 287 -21.83 26.85 15.94
CA GLU A 287 -20.93 26.80 17.11
C GLU A 287 -19.61 26.10 16.75
N VAL A 288 -18.46 26.81 16.73
CA VAL A 288 -17.14 26.20 16.96
C VAL A 288 -16.14 27.19 17.57
N ALA A 289 -15.60 26.86 18.75
CA ALA A 289 -14.68 27.66 19.58
C ALA A 289 -13.30 28.00 18.96
N HIS A 290 -12.62 29.03 19.49
CA HIS A 290 -11.33 29.61 19.02
C HIS A 290 -10.06 28.87 19.48
N TYR A 291 -9.02 28.76 18.63
CA TYR A 291 -7.59 28.39 18.89
C TYR A 291 -6.72 28.29 17.60
N ALA A 292 -5.77 29.18 17.31
CA ALA A 292 -4.93 29.10 16.09
C ALA A 292 -3.57 28.38 16.23
N ASP A 293 -3.20 27.52 15.27
CA ASP A 293 -1.86 26.91 15.05
C ASP A 293 -1.23 27.33 13.73
N MET A 294 0.11 27.45 13.69
CA MET A 294 0.83 27.96 12.52
C MET A 294 1.86 26.96 11.98
N THR A 295 1.64 26.40 10.80
CA THR A 295 2.66 25.60 10.10
C THR A 295 3.41 26.45 9.07
N GLY A 296 4.51 27.08 9.49
CA GLY A 296 5.26 28.01 8.64
C GLY A 296 6.22 27.42 7.60
N PHE A 297 6.82 28.34 6.83
CA PHE A 297 7.85 28.21 5.79
C PHE A 297 8.94 29.25 6.06
N GLY A 298 10.00 28.89 6.77
CA GLY A 298 11.13 29.80 6.96
C GLY A 298 12.13 29.76 5.80
N ALA A 299 11.95 30.56 4.75
CA ALA A 299 13.06 30.85 3.84
C ALA A 299 12.99 32.29 3.32
N PHE A 300 13.79 33.15 3.95
CA PHE A 300 14.26 34.39 3.35
C PHE A 300 14.94 34.04 2.02
N TRP A 301 14.50 34.67 0.94
CA TRP A 301 15.25 34.67 -0.31
C TRP A 301 16.39 35.67 -0.19
N SER A 302 17.63 35.17 -0.34
CA SER A 302 18.59 35.88 -1.17
C SER A 302 18.44 35.32 -2.58
N GLU A 303 18.10 36.19 -3.52
CA GLU A 303 18.06 35.90 -4.95
C GLU A 303 19.38 35.27 -5.43
N LYS A 304 19.29 34.14 -6.12
CA LYS A 304 20.13 33.77 -7.27
C LYS A 304 19.34 32.91 -8.25
#